data_AF-A0A7W0P3J2-F1
#
_entry.id   AF-A0A7W0P3J2-F1
#
_cell.length_a   1.000
_cell.length_b   1.000
_cell.length_c   1.000
_cell.angle_alpha   90.00
_cell.angle_beta   90.00
_cell.angle_gamma   90.00
#
_symmetry.space_group_name_H-M   'P 1'
#
loop_
_entity.id
_entity.type
_entity.pdbx_description
1 polymer ?
#
loop_
_entity_poly.entity_id
_entity_poly.type
_entity_poly.pdbx_seq_one_letter_code
_entity_poly.pdbx_strand_id
1 'polypeptide(L)'
;MKAPEIARRRIRNSRLTGDGFGSADEVVRWHLAMQAQDYGPATWSIGQRSTGLRSDDLDEALASGSIVRTHVLRPTWHFVARDDIRWLLALSGPRVQQGNAGRYRELGLDERTRARAAKVIVSALEAGTVSRGRSSVRCWTTPTSTEPGSGCPTS
;
A
#
# COMPACT_ATOMS: atom_id res chain seq x y z
N MET A 1 15.69 -23.36 25.75
CA MET A 1 16.08 -23.43 24.32
C MET A 1 17.31 -22.57 24.10
N LYS A 2 18.37 -23.08 23.45
CA LYS A 2 19.62 -22.30 23.23
C LYS A 2 19.49 -21.42 21.97
N ALA A 3 20.25 -20.33 21.88
CA ALA A 3 20.16 -19.39 20.76
C ALA A 3 20.31 -20.02 19.35
N PRO A 4 21.25 -20.96 19.10
CA PRO A 4 21.35 -21.61 17.79
C PRO A 4 20.12 -22.43 17.41
N GLU A 5 19.44 -23.00 18.41
CA GLU A 5 18.22 -23.78 18.20
C GLU A 5 17.05 -22.87 17.80
N ILE A 6 16.93 -21.71 18.46
CA ILE A 6 15.96 -20.67 18.08
C ILE A 6 16.20 -20.20 16.65
N ALA A 7 17.45 -19.93 16.28
CA ALA A 7 17.80 -19.48 14.92
C ALA A 7 17.39 -20.51 13.86
N ARG A 8 17.73 -21.79 14.06
CA ARG A 8 17.35 -22.88 13.15
C ARG A 8 15.84 -23.00 13.01
N ARG A 9 15.11 -22.93 14.13
CA ARG A 9 13.64 -22.95 14.12
C ARG A 9 13.07 -21.75 13.37
N ARG A 10 13.61 -20.55 13.55
CA ARG A 10 13.17 -19.33 12.85
C ARG A 10 13.41 -19.40 11.34
N ILE A 11 14.57 -19.87 10.90
CA ILE A 11 14.88 -20.03 9.48
C ILE A 11 13.88 -21.00 8.83
N ARG A 12 13.68 -22.17 9.44
CA ARG A 12 12.69 -23.15 8.97
C ARG A 12 11.27 -22.60 9.00
N ASN A 13 10.88 -21.94 10.09
CA ASN A 13 9.56 -21.30 10.20
C ASN A 13 9.40 -20.13 9.23
N SER A 14 10.47 -19.59 8.66
CA SER A 14 10.38 -18.55 7.62
C SER A 14 10.35 -19.14 6.21
N ARG A 15 10.29 -20.47 6.07
CA ARG A 15 10.36 -21.21 4.81
C ARG A 15 11.55 -20.83 3.91
N LEU A 16 12.65 -20.40 4.53
CA LEU A 16 13.94 -20.25 3.84
C LEU A 16 14.65 -21.61 3.69
N THR A 17 14.20 -22.61 4.44
CA THR A 17 14.57 -24.02 4.30
C THR A 17 13.33 -24.90 4.44
N GLY A 18 13.34 -26.07 3.80
CA GLY A 18 12.19 -26.97 3.71
C GLY A 18 11.25 -26.59 2.55
N ASP A 19 10.02 -27.11 2.58
CA ASP A 19 9.05 -26.86 1.51
C ASP A 19 8.62 -25.39 1.49
N GLY A 20 8.71 -24.77 0.31
CA GLY A 20 8.19 -23.43 0.06
C GLY A 20 6.67 -23.42 -0.14
N PHE A 21 6.10 -22.23 -0.14
CA PHE A 21 4.68 -22.02 -0.42
C PHE A 21 4.36 -22.14 -1.92
N GLY A 22 3.10 -22.44 -2.24
CA GLY A 22 2.62 -22.60 -3.60
C GLY A 22 2.11 -21.28 -4.22
N SER A 23 1.81 -20.27 -3.41
CA SER A 23 1.39 -18.94 -3.90
C SER A 23 1.99 -17.78 -3.10
N ALA A 24 2.00 -16.59 -3.71
CA ALA A 24 2.44 -15.36 -3.05
C ALA A 24 1.57 -15.02 -1.83
N ASP A 25 0.26 -15.30 -1.89
CA ASP A 25 -0.70 -15.03 -0.82
C ASP A 25 -0.41 -15.87 0.41
N GLU A 26 -0.05 -17.13 0.22
CA GLU A 26 0.35 -18.03 1.29
C GLU A 26 1.60 -17.52 2.02
N VAL A 27 2.60 -17.05 1.27
CA VAL A 27 3.81 -16.45 1.86
C VAL A 27 3.44 -15.22 2.69
N VAL A 28 2.66 -14.29 2.12
CA VAL A 28 2.30 -13.04 2.80
C VAL A 28 1.43 -13.30 4.02
N ARG A 29 0.43 -14.18 3.93
CA ARG A 29 -0.45 -14.57 5.04
C ARG A 29 0.35 -15.21 6.17
N TRP A 30 1.27 -16.12 5.85
CA TRP A 30 2.13 -16.76 6.84
C TRP A 30 3.01 -15.76 7.60
N HIS A 31 3.48 -14.71 6.92
CA HIS A 31 4.32 -13.66 7.50
C HIS A 31 3.54 -12.47 8.07
N LEU A 32 2.20 -12.47 8.00
CA LEU A 32 1.25 -11.41 8.36
C LEU A 32 1.43 -10.08 7.61
N ALA A 33 2.65 -9.52 7.62
CA ALA A 33 3.01 -8.32 6.88
C ALA A 33 4.49 -8.38 6.47
N MET A 34 4.75 -8.33 5.17
CA MET A 34 6.12 -8.29 4.63
C MET A 34 6.47 -6.88 4.20
N GLN A 35 7.56 -6.29 4.72
CA GLN A 35 7.97 -4.95 4.33
C GLN A 35 8.22 -4.87 2.82
N ALA A 36 7.60 -3.88 2.19
CA ALA A 36 7.58 -3.67 0.75
C ALA A 36 7.86 -2.20 0.40
N GLN A 37 8.75 -1.55 1.15
CA GLN A 37 9.23 -0.20 0.84
C GLN A 37 9.87 -0.19 -0.55
N ASP A 38 10.81 -1.11 -0.75
CA ASP A 38 11.42 -1.40 -2.05
C ASP A 38 10.77 -2.65 -2.64
N TYR A 39 10.19 -2.51 -3.84
CA TYR A 39 9.39 -3.57 -4.47
C TYR A 39 10.23 -4.80 -4.85
N GLY A 40 11.42 -4.58 -5.43
CA GLY A 40 12.32 -5.65 -5.88
C GLY A 40 12.76 -6.59 -4.75
N PRO A 41 13.37 -6.09 -3.67
CA PRO A 41 13.74 -6.92 -2.52
C PRO A 41 12.57 -7.64 -1.87
N ALA A 42 11.39 -7.01 -1.82
CA ALA A 42 10.19 -7.63 -1.27
C ALA A 42 9.69 -8.80 -2.14
N THR A 43 9.68 -8.61 -3.46
CA THR A 43 9.33 -9.66 -4.43
C THR A 43 10.31 -10.82 -4.37
N TRP A 44 11.62 -10.52 -4.31
CA TRP A 44 12.66 -11.54 -4.15
C TRP A 44 12.47 -12.34 -2.85
N SER A 45 12.15 -11.66 -1.75
CA SER A 45 11.87 -12.28 -0.46
C SER A 45 10.68 -13.26 -0.51
N ILE A 46 9.64 -12.93 -1.29
CA ILE A 46 8.51 -13.84 -1.53
C ILE A 46 8.97 -15.06 -2.35
N GLY A 47 9.70 -14.83 -3.43
CA GLY A 47 10.25 -15.90 -4.28
C GLY A 47 11.11 -16.89 -3.51
N GLN A 48 12.00 -16.42 -2.62
CA GLN A 48 12.87 -17.26 -1.79
C GLN A 48 12.13 -18.19 -0.83
N ARG A 49 10.83 -17.97 -0.61
CA ARG A 49 9.98 -18.75 0.30
C ARG A 49 8.92 -19.57 -0.43
N SER A 50 9.00 -19.59 -1.76
CA SER A 50 8.01 -20.19 -2.64
C SER A 50 8.65 -21.27 -3.51
N THR A 51 7.84 -22.18 -4.05
CA THR A 51 8.26 -23.18 -5.02
C THR A 51 7.50 -22.99 -6.33
N GLY A 52 8.21 -22.74 -7.43
CA GLY A 52 7.61 -22.58 -8.77
C GLY A 52 6.97 -21.22 -9.06
N LEU A 53 7.00 -20.29 -8.11
CA LEU A 53 6.41 -18.95 -8.27
C LEU A 53 7.23 -18.06 -9.22
N ARG A 54 6.54 -17.34 -10.10
CA ARG A 54 7.08 -16.34 -11.04
C ARG A 54 6.69 -14.93 -10.57
N SER A 55 7.37 -13.91 -11.09
CA SER A 55 7.05 -12.51 -10.78
C SER A 55 5.60 -12.15 -11.13
N ASP A 56 5.10 -12.66 -12.26
CA ASP A 56 3.73 -12.40 -12.74
C ASP A 56 2.66 -12.90 -11.77
N ASP A 57 2.95 -13.95 -10.98
CA ASP A 57 2.00 -14.47 -9.98
C ASP A 57 1.80 -13.48 -8.83
N LEU A 58 2.84 -12.73 -8.45
CA LEU A 58 2.71 -11.66 -7.45
C LEU A 58 1.95 -10.46 -8.03
N ASP A 59 2.21 -10.11 -9.29
CA ASP A 59 1.51 -9.02 -9.96
C ASP A 59 0.00 -9.34 -10.07
N GLU A 60 -0.37 -10.58 -10.37
CA GLU A 60 -1.76 -11.04 -10.36
C GLU A 60 -2.39 -11.02 -8.96
N ALA A 61 -1.64 -11.43 -7.92
CA ALA A 61 -2.12 -11.34 -6.54
C ALA A 61 -2.38 -9.88 -6.11
N LEU A 62 -1.57 -8.94 -6.59
CA LEU A 62 -1.78 -7.50 -6.37
C LEU A 62 -2.95 -6.95 -7.19
N ALA A 63 -3.08 -7.37 -8.45
CA ALA A 63 -4.13 -6.92 -9.37
C ALA A 63 -5.52 -7.42 -8.94
N SER A 64 -5.63 -8.70 -8.57
CA SER A 64 -6.84 -9.29 -8.00
C SER A 64 -7.16 -8.76 -6.61
N GLY A 65 -6.17 -8.19 -5.92
CA GLY A 65 -6.26 -7.64 -4.57
C GLY A 65 -6.32 -8.70 -3.48
N SER A 66 -5.85 -9.93 -3.74
CA SER A 66 -5.62 -10.93 -2.70
C SER A 66 -4.48 -10.51 -1.76
N ILE A 67 -3.51 -9.76 -2.31
CA ILE A 67 -2.47 -9.05 -1.57
C ILE A 67 -2.68 -7.55 -1.75
N VAL A 68 -2.56 -6.80 -0.65
CA VAL A 68 -2.63 -5.35 -0.63
C VAL A 68 -1.28 -4.78 -0.21
N ARG A 69 -0.75 -3.84 -1.00
CA ARG A 69 0.44 -3.06 -0.62
C ARG A 69 0.01 -1.76 0.05
N THR A 70 0.26 -1.61 1.35
CA THR A 70 -0.18 -0.43 2.13
C THR A 70 0.66 -0.17 3.39
N HIS A 71 0.44 0.99 4.02
CA HIS A 71 1.00 1.33 5.34
C HIS A 71 0.14 0.72 6.44
N VAL A 72 0.77 0.03 7.40
CA VAL A 72 0.03 -0.69 8.45
C VAL A 72 0.74 -0.67 9.82
N LEU A 73 1.79 -1.45 10.04
CA LEU A 73 2.43 -1.61 11.37
C LEU A 73 3.20 -0.36 11.85
N ARG A 74 3.72 0.39 10.87
CA ARG A 74 4.58 1.58 10.98
C ARG A 74 4.41 2.34 9.64
N PRO A 75 4.82 3.62 9.50
CA PRO A 75 4.66 4.37 8.26
C PRO A 75 5.65 3.92 7.16
N THR A 76 5.74 2.60 6.92
CA THR A 76 6.45 1.97 5.82
C THR A 76 5.51 1.05 5.04
N TRP A 77 5.76 0.86 3.75
CA TRP A 77 4.94 -0.02 2.92
C TRP A 77 5.12 -1.49 3.31
N HIS A 78 4.04 -2.25 3.29
CA HIS A 78 4.03 -3.69 3.48
C HIS A 78 3.07 -4.36 2.49
N PHE A 79 3.38 -5.59 2.09
CA PHE A 79 2.40 -6.53 1.55
C PHE A 79 1.66 -7.21 2.69
N VAL A 80 0.33 -7.27 2.57
CA VAL A 80 -0.57 -7.86 3.56
C VAL A 80 -1.66 -8.62 2.82
N ALA A 81 -2.10 -9.77 3.34
CA ALA A 81 -3.23 -10.49 2.78
C ALA A 81 -4.52 -9.69 2.97
N ARG A 82 -5.44 -9.77 2.00
CA ARG A 82 -6.75 -9.08 2.04
C ARG A 82 -7.48 -9.30 3.37
N ASP A 83 -7.49 -10.52 3.87
CA ASP A 83 -8.28 -10.88 5.06
C ASP A 83 -7.69 -10.29 6.35
N ASP A 84 -6.40 -9.96 6.34
CA ASP A 84 -5.69 -9.46 7.52
C ASP A 84 -5.69 -7.93 7.63
N ILE A 85 -5.91 -7.22 6.52
CA ILE A 85 -5.69 -5.77 6.49
C ILE A 85 -6.60 -5.01 7.46
N ARG A 86 -7.85 -5.44 7.62
CA ARG A 86 -8.86 -4.73 8.42
C ARG A 86 -8.50 -4.75 9.90
N TRP A 87 -8.19 -5.93 10.45
CA TRP A 87 -7.85 -6.06 11.86
C TRP A 87 -6.46 -5.50 12.16
N LEU A 88 -5.51 -5.63 11.23
CA LEU A 88 -4.18 -5.01 11.38
C LEU A 88 -4.28 -3.49 11.46
N LEU A 89 -5.07 -2.84 10.59
CA LEU A 89 -5.29 -1.40 10.66
C LEU A 89 -6.01 -0.97 11.95
N ALA A 90 -6.99 -1.76 12.42
CA ALA A 90 -7.65 -1.49 13.69
C ALA A 90 -6.67 -1.56 14.88
N LEU A 91 -5.73 -2.52 14.84
CA LEU A 91 -4.73 -2.73 15.88
C LEU A 91 -3.62 -1.67 15.85
N SER A 92 -3.03 -1.38 14.69
CA SER A 92 -1.85 -0.53 14.57
C SER A 92 -2.16 0.93 14.27
N GLY A 93 -3.31 1.21 13.64
CA GLY A 93 -3.71 2.54 13.17
C GLY A 93 -3.60 3.62 14.23
N PRO A 94 -4.22 3.47 15.42
CA PRO A 94 -4.15 4.49 16.47
C PRO A 94 -2.72 4.89 16.84
N ARG A 95 -1.81 3.91 16.99
CA ARG A 95 -0.41 4.17 17.33
C ARG A 95 0.35 4.84 16.19
N VAL A 96 0.11 4.43 14.95
CA VAL A 96 0.75 5.04 13.77
C VAL A 96 0.29 6.50 13.61
N GLN A 97 -1.00 6.78 13.78
CA GLN A 97 -1.52 8.14 13.68
C GLN A 97 -0.96 9.05 14.78
N GLN A 98 -0.85 8.55 16.01
CA GLN A 98 -0.20 9.28 17.11
C GLN A 98 1.27 9.58 16.81
N GLY A 99 2.02 8.59 16.29
CA GLY A 99 3.42 8.79 15.89
C GLY A 99 3.60 9.83 14.79
N ASN A 100 2.63 9.95 13.88
CA ASN A 100 2.67 10.91 12.78
C ASN A 100 2.10 12.30 13.15
N ALA A 101 1.60 12.50 14.38
CA ALA A 101 0.91 13.73 14.76
C ALA A 101 1.74 15.01 14.55
N GLY A 102 3.05 14.96 14.80
CA GLY A 102 3.97 16.08 14.53
C GLY A 102 4.01 16.42 13.04
N ARG A 103 4.23 15.41 12.20
CA ARG A 103 4.27 15.56 10.74
C ARG A 103 2.95 16.09 10.17
N TYR A 104 1.82 15.66 10.73
CA TYR A 104 0.53 16.20 10.31
C TYR A 104 0.38 17.69 10.60
N ARG A 105 0.88 18.18 11.75
CA ARG A 105 0.85 19.62 12.07
C ARG A 105 1.74 20.43 11.12
N GLU A 106 2.94 19.95 10.83
CA GLU A 106 3.86 20.60 9.87
C GLU A 106 3.22 20.76 8.48
N LEU A 107 2.40 19.80 8.08
CA LEU A 107 1.72 19.80 6.78
C LEU A 107 0.34 20.48 6.81
N GLY A 108 -0.09 21.04 7.95
CA GLY A 108 -1.43 21.62 8.09
C GLY A 108 -2.58 20.60 7.97
N LEU A 109 -2.29 19.31 8.16
CA LEU A 109 -3.24 18.20 8.04
C LEU A 109 -3.92 17.92 9.38
N ASP A 110 -4.74 18.85 9.86
CA ASP A 110 -5.53 18.65 11.06
C ASP A 110 -6.60 17.53 10.92
N GLU A 111 -7.22 17.13 12.02
CA GLU A 111 -8.19 16.03 12.04
C GLU A 111 -9.36 16.28 11.08
N ARG A 112 -9.87 17.52 11.04
CA ARG A 112 -10.99 17.90 10.16
C ARG A 112 -10.59 17.75 8.69
N THR A 113 -9.41 18.21 8.33
CA THR A 113 -8.87 18.15 6.96
C THR A 113 -8.64 16.70 6.54
N ARG A 114 -8.06 15.87 7.41
CA ARG A 114 -7.86 14.45 7.15
C ARG A 114 -9.18 13.70 6.99
N ALA A 115 -10.17 13.94 7.86
CA ALA A 115 -11.48 13.30 7.77
C ALA A 115 -12.22 13.69 6.47
N ARG A 116 -12.14 14.97 6.06
CA ARG A 116 -12.69 15.42 4.78
C ARG A 116 -11.96 14.79 3.60
N ALA A 117 -10.63 14.77 3.62
CA ALA A 117 -9.82 14.17 2.57
C ALA A 117 -10.12 12.68 2.42
N ALA A 118 -10.24 11.94 3.52
CA ALA A 118 -10.60 10.52 3.50
C ALA A 118 -11.95 10.29 2.79
N LYS A 119 -12.99 11.08 3.10
CA LYS A 119 -14.28 10.99 2.41
C LYS A 119 -14.16 11.24 0.90
N VAL A 120 -13.44 12.29 0.50
CA VAL A 120 -13.22 12.61 -0.92
C VAL A 120 -12.47 11.49 -1.63
N ILE A 121 -11.43 10.93 -1.00
CA ILE A 121 -10.65 9.82 -1.56
C ILE A 121 -11.53 8.58 -1.72
N VAL A 122 -12.35 8.24 -0.73
CA VAL A 122 -13.26 7.08 -0.80
C VAL A 122 -14.26 7.25 -1.95
N SER A 123 -14.96 8.39 -2.03
CA SER A 123 -15.92 8.64 -3.12
C SER A 123 -15.26 8.63 -4.50
N ALA A 124 -14.02 9.12 -4.62
CA ALA A 124 -13.29 9.07 -5.88
C ALA A 124 -12.91 7.64 -6.28
N LEU A 125 -12.55 6.78 -5.31
CA LEU A 125 -12.25 5.37 -5.55
C LEU A 125 -13.51 4.55 -5.89
N GLU A 126 -14.64 4.87 -5.28
CA GLU A 126 -15.94 4.26 -5.62
C GLU A 126 -16.38 4.58 -7.05
N ALA A 127 -15.99 5.74 -7.58
CA ALA A 127 -16.24 6.13 -8.97
C ALA A 127 -15.30 5.46 -9.98
N GLY A 128 -14.23 4.78 -9.54
CA GLY A 128 -13.30 4.04 -10.38
C GLY A 128 -11.84 4.16 -9.96
N THR A 129 -10.94 3.52 -10.73
CA THR A 129 -9.49 3.53 -10.42
C THR A 129 -8.89 4.93 -10.55
N VAL A 130 -8.41 5.47 -9.44
CA VAL A 130 -7.76 6.79 -9.40
C VAL A 130 -6.24 6.61 -9.32
N SER A 131 -5.51 7.03 -10.35
CA SER A 131 -4.06 7.14 -10.28
C SER A 131 -3.65 8.46 -9.62
N ARG A 132 -2.54 8.45 -8.89
CA ARG A 132 -2.05 9.58 -8.08
C ARG A 132 -1.83 10.88 -8.89
N GLY A 133 -1.68 10.78 -10.22
CA GLY A 133 -1.57 11.92 -11.15
C GLY A 133 -2.90 12.49 -11.64
N ARG A 134 -4.04 11.83 -11.38
CA ARG A 134 -5.39 12.33 -11.75
C ARG A 134 -6.11 13.03 -10.60
N SER A 135 -5.59 12.96 -9.38
CA SER A 135 -6.21 13.58 -8.20
C SER A 135 -5.92 15.08 -8.05
N SER A 136 -5.02 15.65 -8.86
CA SER A 136 -4.61 17.06 -8.75
C SER A 136 -5.22 18.01 -9.78
N VAL A 137 -5.97 17.55 -10.79
CA VAL A 137 -6.51 18.46 -11.83
C VAL A 137 -7.91 18.03 -12.28
N ARG A 138 -8.90 18.26 -11.44
CA ARG A 138 -10.29 18.45 -11.88
C ARG A 138 -11.08 19.21 -10.82
N CYS A 139 -10.80 20.51 -10.69
CA CYS A 139 -11.68 21.59 -10.20
C CYS A 139 -10.85 22.79 -9.70
N TRP A 140 -10.15 23.49 -10.59
CA TRP A 140 -9.62 24.85 -10.32
C TRP A 140 -9.54 25.71 -11.59
N THR A 141 -10.46 25.52 -12.53
CA THR A 141 -10.76 26.53 -13.54
C THR A 141 -12.26 26.58 -13.75
N THR A 142 -12.92 27.45 -13.00
CA THR A 142 -14.02 28.23 -13.54
C THR A 142 -13.40 29.38 -14.33
N PRO A 143 -13.44 29.39 -15.67
CA PRO A 143 -13.29 30.62 -16.43
C PRO A 143 -14.68 31.19 -16.66
N THR A 144 -14.99 32.34 -16.03
CA THR A 144 -15.92 33.32 -16.61
C THR A 144 -15.91 34.59 -15.77
N SER A 145 -15.07 35.54 -16.19
CA SER A 145 -15.46 36.95 -16.24
C SER A 145 -14.88 37.55 -17.53
N THR A 146 -15.76 37.63 -18.53
CA THR A 146 -15.94 38.75 -19.48
C THR A 146 -14.75 39.18 -20.37
N GLU A 147 -14.83 38.74 -21.65
CA GLU A 147 -14.53 39.37 -22.97
C GLU A 147 -13.98 40.82 -23.11
N PRO A 148 -13.58 41.30 -24.32
CA PRO A 148 -13.43 40.64 -25.65
C PRO A 148 -12.09 40.97 -26.38
N GLY A 149 -11.80 40.28 -27.50
CA GLY A 149 -10.93 40.86 -28.53
C GLY A 149 -10.09 39.92 -29.38
N SER A 150 -10.57 39.70 -30.61
CA SER A 150 -9.80 39.56 -31.87
C SER A 150 -8.82 38.38 -32.06
N GLY A 151 -9.17 37.54 -33.04
CA GLY A 151 -8.23 37.19 -34.11
C GLY A 151 -7.80 35.72 -34.19
N CYS A 152 -8.56 34.90 -34.91
CA CYS A 152 -8.01 33.75 -35.62
C CYS A 152 -7.16 34.26 -36.81
N PRO A 153 -6.08 33.55 -37.20
CA PRO A 153 -6.26 32.77 -38.42
C PRO A 153 -5.58 31.40 -38.43
N THR A 154 -6.21 30.56 -39.24
CA THR A 154 -5.81 29.28 -39.83
C THR A 154 -4.47 29.32 -40.55
N SER A 155 -3.69 28.24 -40.37
CA SER A 155 -2.95 27.52 -41.43
C SER A 155 -2.62 26.12 -40.92
#